data_AF-A0AAW1K1G3-F1
#
_entry.id   AF-A0AAW1K1G3-F1
#
_cell.length_a   1.000
_cell.length_b   1.000
_cell.length_c   1.000
_cell.angle_alpha   90.00
_cell.angle_beta   90.00
_cell.angle_gamma   90.00
#
_symmetry.space_group_name_H-M   'P 1'
#
loop_
_entity.id
_entity.type
_entity.pdbx_description
1 polymer ?
#
loop_
_entity_poly.entity_id
_entity_poly.type
_entity_poly.pdbx_seq_one_letter_code
_entity_poly.pdbx_strand_id
1 'polypeptide(L)'
;MGLDSNNEVIGDVDLENRRLKEKVNLRNKIIVEMENVNKLQKLRIAELEIRCGVAFENLSSSTPQPRAPQYSDVLKKSSVSPNVLIVKPVDDKQIADVTYNQVKEAIDPGRLCIEINSVVPRKDGSVLISCKDPNNLNVLQRNIDHNEKRWECIN
;
A
#
# COMPACT_ATOMS: atom_id res chain seq x y z
N MET A 1 -80.36 -14.42 -37.25
CA MET A 1 -79.65 -14.65 -35.98
C MET A 1 -78.18 -14.39 -36.24
N GLY A 2 -77.58 -13.38 -35.62
CA GLY A 2 -76.21 -12.98 -35.95
C GLY A 2 -75.83 -11.67 -35.27
N LEU A 3 -75.67 -11.73 -33.95
CA LEU A 3 -75.16 -10.65 -33.11
C LEU A 3 -74.46 -11.33 -31.92
N ASP A 4 -73.24 -11.84 -32.06
CA ASP A 4 -72.47 -12.37 -30.90
C ASP A 4 -70.97 -12.60 -31.24
N SER A 5 -70.33 -11.71 -31.99
CA SER A 5 -68.88 -11.87 -32.30
C SER A 5 -68.02 -10.61 -32.16
N ASN A 6 -68.61 -9.44 -31.93
CA ASN A 6 -67.85 -8.19 -31.78
C ASN A 6 -67.58 -7.79 -30.31
N ASN A 7 -68.24 -8.44 -29.34
CA ASN A 7 -68.06 -8.11 -27.92
C ASN A 7 -66.88 -8.85 -27.25
N GLU A 8 -66.50 -10.04 -27.72
CA GLU A 8 -65.38 -10.80 -27.13
C GLU A 8 -64.02 -10.13 -27.42
N VAL A 9 -63.81 -9.65 -28.65
CA VAL A 9 -62.54 -9.04 -29.07
C VAL A 9 -62.23 -7.73 -28.33
N ILE A 10 -63.26 -6.95 -27.97
CA ILE A 10 -63.10 -5.68 -27.23
C ILE A 10 -62.71 -5.96 -25.77
N GLY A 11 -63.24 -7.02 -25.16
CA GLY A 11 -62.92 -7.41 -23.78
C GLY A 11 -61.45 -7.85 -23.61
N ASP A 12 -60.90 -8.54 -24.60
CA ASP A 12 -59.51 -9.01 -24.58
C ASP A 12 -58.49 -7.87 -24.71
N VAL A 13 -58.78 -6.88 -25.56
CA VAL A 13 -57.93 -5.68 -25.73
C VAL A 13 -57.94 -4.81 -24.47
N ASP A 14 -59.09 -4.65 -23.81
CA ASP A 14 -59.19 -3.89 -22.56
C ASP A 14 -58.48 -4.59 -21.39
N LEU A 15 -58.54 -5.92 -21.34
CA LEU A 15 -57.81 -6.72 -20.36
C LEU A 15 -56.29 -6.61 -20.57
N GLU A 16 -55.84 -6.66 -21.82
CA GLU A 16 -54.43 -6.53 -22.16
C GLU A 16 -53.88 -5.13 -21.88
N ASN A 17 -54.65 -4.08 -22.20
CA ASN A 17 -54.31 -2.70 -21.85
C ASN A 17 -54.18 -2.50 -20.33
N ARG A 18 -55.07 -3.13 -19.54
CA ARG A 18 -54.99 -3.08 -18.08
C ARG A 18 -53.70 -3.77 -17.56
N ARG A 19 -53.36 -4.93 -18.11
CA ARG A 19 -52.10 -5.65 -17.79
C ARG A 19 -50.86 -4.85 -18.19
N LEU A 20 -50.86 -4.19 -19.35
CA LEU A 20 -49.76 -3.32 -19.79
C LEU A 20 -49.58 -2.13 -18.85
N LYS A 21 -50.68 -1.49 -18.45
CA LYS A 21 -50.66 -0.37 -17.49
C LYS A 21 -50.08 -0.79 -16.14
N GLU A 22 -50.44 -1.97 -15.64
CA GLU A 22 -49.86 -2.55 -14.42
C GLU A 22 -48.36 -2.84 -14.55
N LYS A 23 -47.92 -3.42 -15.67
CA LYS A 23 -46.49 -3.67 -15.95
C LYS A 23 -45.68 -2.36 -15.99
N VAL A 24 -46.21 -1.32 -16.62
CA VAL A 24 -45.56 0.00 -16.65
C VAL A 24 -45.49 0.60 -15.25
N ASN A 25 -46.57 0.52 -14.47
CA ASN A 25 -46.58 1.00 -13.09
C ASN A 25 -45.57 0.26 -12.20
N LEU A 26 -45.45 -1.06 -12.34
CA LEU A 26 -44.43 -1.84 -11.64
C LEU A 26 -43.02 -1.44 -12.06
N ARG A 27 -42.77 -1.26 -13.37
CA ARG A 27 -41.47 -0.80 -13.87
C ARG A 27 -41.10 0.57 -13.31
N ASN A 28 -42.04 1.52 -13.27
CA ASN A 28 -41.79 2.84 -12.72
C ASN A 28 -41.49 2.79 -11.22
N LYS A 29 -42.19 1.94 -10.46
CA LYS A 29 -41.86 1.70 -9.03
C LYS A 29 -40.44 1.17 -8.87
N ILE A 30 -40.04 0.18 -9.67
CA ILE A 30 -38.68 -0.38 -9.62
C ILE A 30 -37.62 0.69 -9.91
N ILE A 31 -37.84 1.55 -10.91
CA ILE A 31 -36.90 2.63 -11.25
C ILE A 31 -36.72 3.59 -10.07
N VAL A 32 -37.81 4.01 -9.42
CA VAL A 32 -37.75 4.90 -8.26
C VAL A 32 -37.01 4.25 -7.09
N GLU A 33 -37.27 2.97 -6.81
CA GLU A 33 -36.56 2.24 -5.75
C GLU A 33 -35.06 2.11 -6.06
N MET A 34 -34.68 1.83 -7.31
CA MET A 34 -33.28 1.77 -7.73
C MET A 34 -32.56 3.12 -7.57
N GLU A 35 -33.23 4.23 -7.90
CA GLU A 35 -32.68 5.57 -7.67
C GLU A 35 -32.47 5.86 -6.18
N ASN A 36 -33.40 5.42 -5.33
CA ASN A 36 -33.27 5.56 -3.87
C ASN A 36 -32.10 4.75 -3.32
N VAL A 37 -31.92 3.50 -3.78
CA VAL A 37 -30.76 2.67 -3.40
C VAL A 37 -29.46 3.33 -3.81
N ASN A 38 -29.37 3.89 -5.01
CA ASN A 38 -28.16 4.56 -5.49
C ASN A 38 -27.84 5.82 -4.66
N LYS A 39 -28.85 6.62 -4.30
CA LYS A 39 -28.68 7.76 -3.39
C LYS A 39 -28.15 7.32 -2.02
N LEU A 40 -28.70 6.24 -1.46
CA LEU A 40 -28.25 5.69 -0.17
C LEU A 40 -26.80 5.20 -0.23
N GLN A 41 -26.40 4.52 -1.31
CA GLN A 41 -25.03 4.05 -1.51
C GLN A 41 -24.03 5.22 -1.57
N LYS A 42 -24.36 6.30 -2.29
CA LYS A 42 -23.52 7.51 -2.36
C LYS A 42 -23.33 8.15 -0.98
N LEU A 43 -24.40 8.25 -0.18
CA LEU A 43 -24.32 8.80 1.17
C LEU A 43 -23.44 7.93 2.09
N ARG A 44 -23.57 6.60 2.01
CA ARG A 44 -22.76 5.67 2.82
C ARG A 44 -21.27 5.74 2.49
N ILE A 45 -20.92 5.92 1.22
CA ILE A 45 -19.53 6.10 0.79
C ILE A 45 -18.97 7.40 1.38
N ALA A 46 -19.69 8.52 1.25
CA ALA A 46 -19.26 9.80 1.80
C ALA A 46 -19.07 9.76 3.33
N GLU A 47 -19.96 9.07 4.05
CA GLU A 47 -19.83 8.90 5.50
C GLU A 47 -18.58 8.08 5.88
N LEU A 48 -18.28 7.03 5.12
CA LEU A 48 -17.06 6.22 5.31
C LEU A 48 -15.79 7.03 5.05
N GLU A 49 -15.76 7.82 3.98
CA GLU A 49 -14.63 8.70 3.66
C GLU A 49 -14.35 9.70 4.78
N ILE A 50 -15.40 10.33 5.34
CA ILE A 50 -15.28 11.25 6.48
C ILE A 50 -14.76 10.51 7.72
N ARG A 51 -15.33 9.35 8.07
CA ARG A 51 -14.87 8.56 9.23
C ARG A 51 -13.42 8.10 9.09
N CYS A 52 -13.01 7.69 7.89
CA CYS A 52 -11.63 7.33 7.59
C CYS A 52 -10.69 8.53 7.68
N GLY A 53 -11.10 9.70 7.18
CA GLY A 53 -10.33 10.95 7.31
C GLY A 53 -10.11 11.34 8.77
N VAL A 54 -11.17 11.35 9.58
CA VAL A 54 -11.09 11.68 11.01
C VAL A 54 -10.27 10.65 11.79
N ALA A 55 -10.35 9.35 11.46
CA ALA A 55 -9.51 8.33 12.06
C ALA A 55 -8.02 8.53 11.72
N PHE A 56 -7.71 8.95 10.49
CA PHE A 56 -6.35 9.23 10.05
C PHE A 56 -5.76 10.47 10.75
N GLU A 57 -6.54 11.56 10.86
CA GLU A 57 -6.12 12.76 11.60
C GLU A 57 -5.85 12.45 13.08
N ASN A 58 -6.68 11.61 13.71
CA ASN A 58 -6.48 11.19 15.09
C ASN A 58 -5.26 10.26 15.28
N LEU A 59 -4.95 9.40 14.30
CA LEU A 59 -3.70 8.61 14.31
C LEU A 59 -2.46 9.50 14.16
N SER A 60 -2.55 10.58 13.38
CA SER A 60 -1.44 11.53 13.16
C SER A 60 -1.12 12.39 14.38
N SER A 61 -2.11 12.67 15.24
CA SER A 61 -1.98 13.61 16.38
C SER A 61 -1.60 12.94 17.70
N SER A 62 -1.71 11.62 17.81
CA SER A 62 -1.57 10.89 19.09
C SER A 62 -0.66 9.67 19.07
N THR A 63 -0.04 9.34 17.94
CA THR A 63 1.00 8.31 17.93
C THR A 63 2.33 8.94 18.38
N PRO A 64 2.97 8.45 19.46
CA PRO A 64 4.40 8.66 19.60
C PRO A 64 5.00 8.11 18.32
N GLN A 65 5.68 8.95 17.52
CA GLN A 65 6.38 8.46 16.33
C GLN A 65 7.17 7.23 16.77
N PRO A 66 6.91 6.03 16.20
CA PRO A 66 7.75 4.88 16.48
C PRO A 66 9.17 5.35 16.17
N ARG A 67 10.06 5.29 17.17
CA ARG A 67 11.49 5.50 16.90
C ARG A 67 11.81 4.57 15.74
N ALA A 68 12.27 5.14 14.63
CA ALA A 68 12.78 4.34 13.53
C ALA A 68 13.77 3.33 14.15
N PRO A 69 13.59 2.02 13.93
CA PRO A 69 14.46 1.02 14.52
C PRO A 69 15.91 1.38 14.18
N GLN A 70 16.81 1.31 15.17
CA GLN A 70 18.20 1.64 14.90
C GLN A 70 18.80 0.51 14.06
N TYR A 71 19.61 0.82 13.04
CA TYR A 71 20.23 -0.22 12.21
C TYR A 71 21.07 -1.20 13.05
N SER A 72 21.64 -0.75 14.17
CA SER A 72 22.30 -1.59 15.17
C SER A 72 21.40 -2.66 15.81
N ASP A 73 20.09 -2.41 15.88
CA ASP A 73 19.11 -3.34 16.46
C ASP A 73 18.72 -4.46 15.47
N VAL A 74 18.98 -4.26 14.18
CA VAL A 74 18.54 -5.15 13.09
C VAL A 74 19.70 -5.74 12.29
N LEU A 75 20.90 -5.17 12.38
CA LEU A 75 22.08 -5.57 11.59
C LEU A 75 23.32 -5.79 12.47
N LYS A 76 24.03 -6.90 12.23
CA LYS A 76 25.34 -7.22 12.81
C LYS A 76 26.41 -7.15 11.72
N LYS A 77 27.54 -6.51 12.02
CA LYS A 77 28.66 -6.37 11.08
C LYS A 77 29.74 -7.43 11.28
N SER A 78 30.39 -7.80 10.18
CA SER A 78 31.61 -8.61 10.16
C SER A 78 32.51 -8.10 9.03
N SER A 79 33.67 -7.56 9.36
CA SER A 79 34.68 -7.22 8.35
C SER A 79 35.48 -8.47 8.00
N VAL A 80 35.65 -8.74 6.70
CA VAL A 80 36.41 -9.91 6.21
C VAL A 80 37.66 -9.48 5.44
N SER A 81 37.70 -8.24 4.95
CA SER A 81 38.81 -7.69 4.18
C SER A 81 38.82 -6.15 4.30
N PRO A 82 39.98 -5.48 4.13
CA PRO A 82 40.08 -4.01 4.21
C PRO A 82 39.09 -3.25 3.32
N ASN A 83 38.56 -3.88 2.27
CA ASN A 83 37.63 -3.26 1.32
C ASN A 83 36.25 -3.93 1.27
N VAL A 84 35.97 -4.89 2.16
CA VAL A 84 34.72 -5.66 2.14
C VAL A 84 34.09 -5.74 3.53
N LEU A 85 32.84 -5.28 3.62
CA LEU A 85 32.01 -5.34 4.80
C LEU A 85 30.90 -6.37 4.59
N ILE A 86 30.72 -7.28 5.54
CA ILE A 86 29.55 -8.16 5.61
C ILE A 86 28.58 -7.60 6.62
N VAL A 87 27.35 -7.36 6.17
CA VAL A 87 26.21 -7.00 7.02
C VAL A 87 25.30 -8.22 7.13
N LYS A 88 25.03 -8.66 8.34
CA LYS A 88 24.14 -9.79 8.64
C LYS A 88 22.89 -9.26 9.35
N PRO A 89 21.71 -9.85 9.14
CA PRO A 89 20.56 -9.54 9.96
C PRO A 89 20.79 -10.03 11.41
N VAL A 90 20.16 -9.37 12.38
CA VAL A 90 20.13 -9.81 13.78
C VAL A 90 19.21 -11.01 13.95
N ASP A 91 18.11 -11.05 13.19
CA ASP A 91 17.21 -12.19 13.11
C ASP A 91 17.64 -13.14 11.98
N ASP A 92 18.05 -14.36 12.34
CA ASP A 92 18.47 -15.40 11.41
C ASP A 92 17.34 -15.89 10.48
N LYS A 93 16.08 -15.50 10.75
CA LYS A 93 14.92 -15.78 9.89
C LYS A 93 14.64 -14.69 8.85
N GLN A 94 15.36 -13.58 8.90
CA GLN A 94 15.16 -12.46 7.97
C GLN A 94 15.61 -12.85 6.56
N ILE A 95 14.73 -12.64 5.58
CA ILE A 95 15.02 -12.89 4.16
C ILE A 95 16.02 -11.88 3.61
N ALA A 96 16.90 -12.34 2.71
CA ALA A 96 18.02 -11.56 2.18
C ALA A 96 17.60 -10.24 1.51
N ASP A 97 16.44 -10.22 0.84
CA ASP A 97 15.94 -9.04 0.13
C ASP A 97 15.59 -7.88 1.08
N VAL A 98 15.07 -8.21 2.27
CA VAL A 98 14.74 -7.20 3.29
C VAL A 98 16.03 -6.58 3.82
N THR A 99 17.04 -7.42 4.14
CA THR A 99 18.36 -6.95 4.56
C THR A 99 19.03 -6.11 3.47
N TYR A 100 18.94 -6.53 2.20
CA TYR A 100 19.48 -5.79 1.07
C TYR A 100 18.84 -4.42 0.91
N ASN A 101 17.52 -4.32 1.00
CA ASN A 101 16.82 -3.04 0.88
C ASN A 101 17.17 -2.09 2.02
N GLN A 102 17.24 -2.59 3.27
CA GLN A 102 17.67 -1.80 4.43
C GLN A 102 19.10 -1.28 4.27
N VAL A 103 20.01 -2.15 3.81
CA VAL A 103 21.40 -1.77 3.53
C VAL A 103 21.46 -0.76 2.40
N LYS A 104 20.71 -0.96 1.31
CA LYS A 104 20.68 -0.06 0.15
C LYS A 104 20.18 1.33 0.50
N GLU A 105 19.17 1.41 1.36
CA GLU A 105 18.66 2.68 1.88
C GLU A 105 19.67 3.38 2.80
N ALA A 106 20.39 2.62 3.62
CA ALA A 106 21.44 3.15 4.50
C ALA A 106 22.64 3.70 3.71
N ILE A 107 22.94 3.11 2.55
CA ILE A 107 24.13 3.43 1.76
C ILE A 107 23.87 4.30 0.52
N ASP A 108 22.66 4.84 0.39
CA ASP A 108 22.25 5.61 -0.78
C ASP A 108 23.27 6.75 -1.07
N PRO A 109 23.87 6.80 -2.28
CA PRO A 109 24.89 7.79 -2.64
C PRO A 109 24.42 9.24 -2.54
N GLY A 110 23.10 9.50 -2.49
CA GLY A 110 22.58 10.84 -2.19
C GLY A 110 22.85 11.32 -0.76
N ARG A 111 23.24 10.41 0.15
CA ARG A 111 23.45 10.67 1.57
C ARG A 111 24.88 10.40 2.04
N LEU A 112 25.64 9.55 1.36
CA LEU A 112 27.01 9.22 1.72
C LEU A 112 27.97 9.62 0.60
N CYS A 113 28.94 10.49 0.92
CA CYS A 113 30.10 10.79 0.08
C CYS A 113 31.08 9.60 -0.02
N ILE A 114 30.61 8.37 -0.28
CA ILE A 114 31.44 7.17 -0.38
C ILE A 114 31.28 6.49 -1.75
N GLU A 115 32.39 6.03 -2.32
CA GLU A 115 32.37 5.23 -3.54
C GLU A 115 32.24 3.75 -3.19
N ILE A 116 31.04 3.22 -3.44
CA ILE A 116 30.71 1.79 -3.32
C ILE A 116 30.92 1.14 -4.67
N ASN A 117 31.72 0.08 -4.70
CA ASN A 117 32.00 -0.69 -5.90
C ASN A 117 30.87 -1.69 -6.18
N SER A 118 30.41 -2.42 -5.16
CA SER A 118 29.31 -3.38 -5.32
C SER A 118 28.59 -3.69 -4.01
N VAL A 119 27.32 -4.08 -4.12
CA VAL A 119 26.46 -4.54 -3.03
C VAL A 119 25.78 -5.83 -3.47
N VAL A 120 26.08 -6.94 -2.80
CA VAL A 120 25.66 -8.29 -3.22
C VAL A 120 24.90 -8.99 -2.09
N PRO A 121 23.61 -9.32 -2.26
CA PRO A 121 22.89 -10.14 -1.31
C PRO A 121 23.37 -11.61 -1.39
N ARG A 122 23.37 -12.29 -0.25
CA ARG A 122 23.75 -13.71 -0.12
C ARG A 122 22.58 -14.55 0.32
N LYS A 123 22.65 -15.86 0.02
CA LYS A 123 21.60 -16.84 0.34
C LYS A 123 21.36 -17.02 1.84
N ASP A 124 22.33 -16.65 2.67
CA ASP A 124 22.29 -16.72 4.14
C ASP A 124 21.65 -15.48 4.78
N GLY A 125 20.99 -14.62 3.99
CA GLY A 125 20.37 -13.39 4.49
C GLY A 125 21.34 -12.20 4.64
N SER A 126 22.65 -12.43 4.47
CA SER A 126 23.68 -11.39 4.60
C SER A 126 23.88 -10.60 3.31
N VAL A 127 24.49 -9.42 3.44
CA VAL A 127 24.81 -8.52 2.33
C VAL A 127 26.30 -8.20 2.38
N LEU A 128 26.97 -8.40 1.24
CA LEU A 128 28.36 -8.00 1.03
C LEU A 128 28.37 -6.59 0.44
N ILE A 129 29.16 -5.69 1.03
CA ILE A 129 29.41 -4.36 0.52
C ILE A 129 30.90 -4.23 0.24
N SER A 130 31.25 -3.94 -1.01
CA SER A 130 32.62 -3.67 -1.42
C SER A 130 32.80 -2.18 -1.67
N CYS A 131 33.76 -1.57 -0.99
CA CYS A 131 34.15 -0.18 -1.20
C CYS A 131 35.43 -0.10 -2.04
N LYS A 132 35.63 1.02 -2.74
CA LYS A 132 36.85 1.26 -3.53
C LYS A 132 38.08 1.53 -2.66
N ASP A 133 37.88 2.20 -1.53
CA ASP A 133 38.92 2.61 -0.59
C ASP A 133 38.64 2.03 0.82
N PRO A 134 39.65 1.51 1.55
CA PRO A 134 39.50 1.10 2.94
C PRO A 134 38.93 2.19 3.86
N ASN A 135 39.21 3.47 3.59
CA ASN A 135 38.67 4.60 4.35
C ASN A 135 37.15 4.72 4.19
N ASN A 136 36.62 4.46 3.00
CA ASN A 136 35.17 4.44 2.76
C ASN A 136 34.49 3.32 3.57
N LEU A 137 35.19 2.20 3.77
CA LEU A 137 34.70 1.11 4.62
C LEU A 137 34.58 1.54 6.09
N ASN A 138 35.56 2.29 6.61
CA ASN A 138 35.54 2.79 7.98
C ASN A 138 34.42 3.81 8.20
N VAL A 139 34.21 4.71 7.23
CA VAL A 139 33.09 5.66 7.22
C VAL A 139 31.76 4.89 7.22
N LEU A 140 31.61 3.92 6.32
CA LEU A 140 30.42 3.08 6.24
C LEU A 140 30.14 2.31 7.54
N GLN A 141 31.18 1.73 8.16
CA GLN A 141 31.04 1.01 9.44
C GLN A 141 30.61 1.93 10.57
N ARG A 142 31.23 3.11 10.70
CA ARG A 142 30.84 4.10 11.72
C ARG A 142 29.41 4.58 11.51
N ASN A 143 29.00 4.74 10.26
CA ASN A 143 27.67 5.20 9.91
C ASN A 143 26.59 4.17 10.26
N ILE A 144 26.81 2.90 9.91
CA ILE A 144 25.91 1.81 10.30
C ILE A 144 25.77 1.70 11.83
N ASP A 145 26.84 2.01 12.59
CA ASP A 145 26.83 1.99 14.05
C ASP A 145 26.08 3.18 14.70
N HIS A 146 26.12 4.39 14.11
CA HIS A 146 25.72 5.63 14.78
C HIS A 146 24.38 6.22 14.31
N ASN A 147 23.83 5.78 13.17
CA ASN A 147 22.50 6.17 12.69
C ASN A 147 22.17 7.67 12.82
N GLU A 148 23.13 8.56 12.54
CA GLU A 148 22.86 9.98 12.55
C GLU A 148 21.98 10.31 11.35
N LYS A 149 20.76 10.80 11.60
CA LYS A 149 19.85 11.32 10.56
C LYS A 149 20.44 12.49 9.75
N ARG A 150 21.64 12.95 10.10
CA ARG A 150 22.45 13.91 9.35
C ARG A 150 23.83 13.30 9.09
N TRP A 151 24.03 12.86 7.86
CA TRP A 151 25.33 12.42 7.38
C TRP A 151 26.04 13.64 6.83
N GLU A 152 27.01 14.17 7.59
CA GLU A 152 27.88 15.24 7.11
C GLU A 152 29.12 14.60 6.48
N CYS A 153 29.51 15.09 5.30
CA CYS A 153 30.75 14.67 4.69
C CYS A 153 31.90 15.20 5.58
N ILE A 154 32.61 14.29 6.23
CA ILE A 154 33.79 14.63 7.04
C ILE A 154 34.92 14.91 6.03
N ASN A 155 35.24 16.19 5.85
CA ASN A 155 36.41 16.65 5.08
C ASN A 155 37.72 16.28 5.78
#